data_AF-A0A7W7HYC8-F1
#
_entry.id   AF-A0A7W7HYC8-F1
#
_cell.length_a   1.000
_cell.length_b   1.000
_cell.length_c   1.000
_cell.angle_alpha   90.00
_cell.angle_beta   90.00
_cell.angle_gamma   90.00
#
_symmetry.space_group_name_H-M   'P 1'
#
loop_
_entity.id
_entity.type
_entity.pdbx_description
1 polymer ?
#
loop_
_entity_poly.entity_id
_entity_poly.type
_entity_poly.pdbx_seq_one_letter_code
_entity_poly.pdbx_strand_id
1 'polypeptide(L)'
;MSSAQQPMTLARISRLIEQEEIESAAVLHLTANETLPSPAAQRVLSTPLGNRYLLEHLEMREDSPSRLNNFLYRGMNGVNAIEASATEVCRQLFGADYAEFRCLSGIHAMQTTFAALSQPGEKIMRISTKDGGHFLTELICRSFGRRSCTYAYRDLSEIDLDRTREVFEAERPTLLFLDAMNYLFPFPVRELKEMCGDVPLVYDASHTLGLIAGGQFQNPLAEGADILQANTHKTMFGPQKGIILGNSRGLMERISYTLSNGMVSSQHTASTLALFIALHEMYFHGREYASRVVESSRYLAAALHDRGVPMIAADRGFTRNHMSFIDNRPLGAGPALLERLLRAGIAVNRSVAFEQTDTMRLGVQEVVRRGFTNADFDLVADWLAQLLLHDADPGPISLAVADLVGSRNQIKYCEPEHGLVTEAVPRIGGTAAIGRPAAPSTPVAAPRWADIQLRREPIEIDHRSFDGARSLGRLAGVFEHQTDSAGNISFQRDGSTFVTATGAYIRDLGPADFVELEARTGTTLRCRGTGTPSAESYMHYLMRTTVDAAFVVHNHYIPDDQELSRFDVLVIPPKEYGSVQLAESVAEAARKSRLIYVRRHGLVLWSASLEEGSELLATLAKALHATANA
;
A
#
# COMPACT_ATOMS: atom_id res chain seq x y z
N MET A 1 -19.63 -11.29 -27.92
CA MET A 1 -20.25 -10.04 -27.44
C MET A 1 -20.66 -10.27 -25.99
N SER A 2 -19.95 -9.63 -25.05
CA SER A 2 -20.26 -9.72 -23.62
C SER A 2 -21.67 -9.16 -23.39
N SER A 3 -22.50 -9.87 -22.61
CA SER A 3 -23.79 -9.34 -22.17
C SER A 3 -23.53 -8.04 -21.41
N ALA A 4 -23.93 -6.90 -21.99
CA ALA A 4 -23.86 -5.63 -21.30
C ALA A 4 -24.61 -5.79 -19.97
N GLN A 5 -23.89 -5.64 -18.84
CA GLN A 5 -24.51 -5.64 -17.52
C GLN A 5 -25.55 -4.51 -17.51
N GLN A 6 -26.82 -4.86 -17.32
CA GLN A 6 -27.84 -3.84 -17.14
C GLN A 6 -27.58 -3.07 -15.84
N PRO A 7 -27.89 -1.76 -15.81
CA PRO A 7 -27.79 -0.96 -14.59
C PRO A 7 -28.63 -1.57 -13.45
N MET A 8 -28.07 -1.56 -12.23
CA MET A 8 -28.76 -2.06 -11.04
C MET A 8 -29.91 -1.14 -10.63
N THR A 9 -30.98 -1.71 -10.07
CA THR A 9 -32.05 -0.94 -9.43
C THR A 9 -31.56 -0.33 -8.11
N LEU A 10 -32.19 0.76 -7.65
CA LEU A 10 -31.88 1.36 -6.35
C LEU A 10 -32.04 0.36 -5.20
N ALA A 11 -33.09 -0.48 -5.25
CA ALA A 11 -33.29 -1.52 -4.24
C ALA A 11 -32.16 -2.56 -4.24
N ARG A 12 -31.59 -2.89 -5.40
CA ARG A 12 -30.42 -3.79 -5.47
C ARG A 12 -29.18 -3.11 -4.91
N ILE A 13 -28.98 -1.83 -5.19
CA ILE A 13 -27.87 -1.04 -4.62
C ILE A 13 -27.97 -1.01 -3.10
N SER A 14 -29.12 -0.65 -2.52
CA SER A 14 -29.32 -0.62 -1.07
C SER A 14 -29.03 -1.96 -0.40
N ARG A 15 -29.55 -3.07 -0.96
CA ARG A 15 -29.28 -4.41 -0.41
C ARG A 15 -27.81 -4.81 -0.47
N LEU A 16 -27.09 -4.41 -1.53
CA LEU A 16 -25.65 -4.70 -1.63
C LEU A 16 -24.85 -3.90 -0.60
N ILE A 17 -25.23 -2.65 -0.34
CA ILE A 17 -24.62 -1.83 0.71
C ILE A 17 -24.87 -2.45 2.10
N GLU A 18 -26.13 -2.76 2.42
CA GLU A 18 -26.51 -3.40 3.69
C GLU A 18 -25.79 -4.74 3.88
N GLN A 19 -25.66 -5.53 2.81
CA GLN A 19 -24.93 -6.79 2.83
C GLN A 19 -23.45 -6.58 3.15
N GLU A 20 -22.78 -5.64 2.49
CA GLU A 20 -21.37 -5.32 2.73
C GLU A 20 -21.15 -4.81 4.17
N GLU A 21 -22.05 -3.99 4.69
CA GLU A 21 -22.00 -3.50 6.08
C GLU A 21 -22.10 -4.65 7.09
N ILE A 22 -23.02 -5.60 6.87
CA ILE A 22 -23.20 -6.77 7.74
C ILE A 22 -21.98 -7.69 7.67
N GLU A 23 -21.47 -7.96 6.46
CA GLU A 23 -20.31 -8.83 6.25
C GLU A 23 -19.06 -8.20 6.89
N SER A 24 -18.81 -6.91 6.65
CA SER A 24 -17.68 -6.19 7.24
C SER A 24 -17.74 -6.10 8.76
N ALA A 25 -18.94 -5.94 9.35
CA ALA A 25 -19.11 -5.87 10.80
C ALA A 25 -18.81 -7.19 11.54
N ALA A 26 -18.75 -8.32 10.82
CA ALA A 26 -18.39 -9.63 11.36
C ALA A 26 -16.90 -9.96 11.22
N VAL A 27 -16.12 -9.13 10.53
CA VAL A 27 -14.70 -9.35 10.26
C VAL A 27 -13.83 -8.72 11.35
N LEU A 28 -12.81 -9.45 11.78
CA LEU A 28 -11.72 -8.93 12.60
C LEU A 28 -10.71 -8.22 11.69
N HIS A 29 -10.78 -6.88 11.67
CA HIS A 29 -9.86 -6.06 10.89
C HIS A 29 -8.55 -5.84 11.64
N LEU A 30 -7.51 -6.54 11.16
CA LEU A 30 -6.10 -6.36 11.54
C LEU A 30 -5.30 -5.74 10.37
N THR A 31 -5.96 -4.99 9.50
CA THR A 31 -5.31 -4.22 8.43
C THR A 31 -4.63 -2.99 9.04
N ALA A 32 -3.43 -2.62 8.58
CA ALA A 32 -2.65 -1.54 9.21
C ALA A 32 -2.93 -0.13 8.64
N ASN A 33 -3.82 -0.04 7.65
CA ASN A 33 -4.09 1.14 6.84
C ASN A 33 -5.51 1.72 7.02
N GLU A 34 -6.29 1.21 7.97
CA GLU A 34 -7.69 1.59 8.19
C GLU A 34 -8.01 1.68 9.68
N THR A 35 -9.01 2.47 10.05
CA THR A 35 -9.57 2.47 11.40
C THR A 35 -10.98 3.06 11.38
N LEU A 36 -11.65 3.00 12.53
CA LEU A 36 -13.00 3.50 12.69
C LEU A 36 -12.99 4.93 13.26
N PRO A 37 -13.69 5.90 12.62
CA PRO A 37 -14.01 7.17 13.24
C PRO A 37 -15.08 6.99 14.32
N SER A 38 -15.16 7.95 15.25
CA SER A 38 -16.17 7.93 16.31
C SER A 38 -17.58 8.12 15.75
N PRO A 39 -18.64 7.70 16.47
CA PRO A 39 -20.02 7.98 16.08
C PRO A 39 -20.28 9.48 15.86
N ALA A 40 -19.62 10.35 16.64
CA ALA A 40 -19.65 11.79 16.49
C ALA A 40 -19.14 12.25 15.11
N ALA A 41 -17.93 11.82 14.74
CA ALA A 41 -17.33 12.15 13.45
C ALA A 41 -18.14 11.54 12.29
N GLN A 42 -18.65 10.32 12.44
CA GLN A 42 -19.51 9.66 11.44
C GLN A 42 -20.80 10.44 11.19
N ARG A 43 -21.48 10.94 12.24
CA ARG A 43 -22.70 11.74 12.09
C ARG A 43 -22.47 13.02 11.27
N VAL A 44 -21.31 13.65 11.43
CA VAL A 44 -21.00 14.87 10.69
C VAL A 44 -20.81 14.59 9.19
N LEU A 45 -20.45 13.37 8.78
CA LEU A 45 -20.35 13.05 7.36
C LEU A 45 -21.68 13.16 6.59
N SER A 46 -22.82 13.05 7.27
CA SER A 46 -24.16 13.17 6.65
C SER A 46 -24.81 14.55 6.83
N THR A 47 -24.09 15.54 7.38
CA THR A 47 -24.62 16.88 7.59
C THR A 47 -24.89 17.63 6.27
N PRO A 48 -25.91 18.50 6.20
CA PRO A 48 -26.15 19.37 5.03
C PRO A 48 -24.97 20.31 4.70
N LEU A 49 -24.04 20.55 5.63
CA LEU A 49 -22.82 21.33 5.34
C LEU A 49 -21.93 20.66 4.30
N GLY A 50 -22.03 19.34 4.10
CA GLY A 50 -21.37 18.64 2.99
C GLY A 50 -21.80 19.13 1.60
N ASN A 51 -23.00 19.72 1.50
CA ASN A 51 -23.53 20.30 0.25
C ASN A 51 -23.08 21.75 0.02
N ARG A 52 -22.20 22.29 0.87
CA ARG A 52 -21.74 23.68 0.80
C ARG A 52 -20.29 23.74 0.38
N TYR A 53 -20.03 24.67 -0.53
CA TYR A 53 -18.69 24.95 -1.02
C TYR A 53 -17.93 25.76 0.01
N LEU A 54 -16.72 25.32 0.36
CA LEU A 54 -15.83 26.05 1.25
C LEU A 54 -14.43 26.08 0.64
N LEU A 55 -14.07 27.27 0.16
CA LEU A 55 -12.79 27.56 -0.50
C LEU A 55 -11.78 28.19 0.47
N GLU A 56 -12.25 28.64 1.63
CA GLU A 56 -11.42 29.34 2.60
C GLU A 56 -10.50 28.38 3.36
N HIS A 57 -9.32 28.89 3.73
CA HIS A 57 -8.45 28.34 4.76
C HIS A 57 -7.94 29.54 5.59
N LEU A 58 -8.15 29.50 6.91
CA LEU A 58 -8.05 30.71 7.74
C LEU A 58 -6.66 31.34 7.77
N GLU A 59 -5.62 30.53 7.88
CA GLU A 59 -4.24 31.02 8.08
C GLU A 59 -3.59 31.55 6.80
N MET A 60 -4.03 31.07 5.63
CA MET A 60 -3.36 31.33 4.34
C MET A 60 -4.30 31.94 3.29
N ARG A 61 -5.30 32.70 3.74
CA ARG A 61 -6.35 33.26 2.85
C ARG A 61 -5.94 34.50 2.08
N GLU A 62 -4.99 35.31 2.59
CA GLU A 62 -4.75 36.68 2.09
C GLU A 62 -4.39 36.73 0.61
N ASP A 63 -3.56 35.79 0.15
CA ASP A 63 -3.10 35.70 -1.24
C ASP A 63 -3.73 34.54 -2.03
N SER A 64 -4.77 33.92 -1.49
CA SER A 64 -5.43 32.81 -2.18
C SER A 64 -6.14 33.29 -3.46
N PRO A 65 -6.05 32.56 -4.59
CA PRO A 65 -6.79 32.88 -5.82
C PRO A 65 -8.29 33.08 -5.59
N SER A 66 -8.91 32.32 -4.67
CA SER A 66 -10.32 32.49 -4.30
C SER A 66 -10.61 33.84 -3.66
N ARG A 67 -9.69 34.38 -2.86
CA ARG A 67 -9.80 35.74 -2.29
C ARG A 67 -9.57 36.81 -3.34
N LEU A 68 -8.51 36.67 -4.14
CA LEU A 68 -8.16 37.63 -5.20
C LEU A 68 -9.28 37.76 -6.24
N ASN A 69 -10.02 36.68 -6.50
CA ASN A 69 -11.14 36.67 -7.44
C ASN A 69 -12.52 36.83 -6.76
N ASN A 70 -12.57 37.19 -5.47
CA ASN A 70 -13.80 37.45 -4.71
C ASN A 70 -14.81 36.28 -4.65
N PHE A 71 -14.32 35.03 -4.68
CA PHE A 71 -15.11 33.80 -4.51
C PHE A 71 -15.25 33.38 -3.02
N LEU A 72 -14.96 34.27 -2.07
CA LEU A 72 -15.05 33.95 -0.65
C LEU A 72 -16.49 33.71 -0.22
N TYR A 73 -16.74 32.54 0.36
CA TYR A 73 -18.05 32.17 0.89
C TYR A 73 -18.22 32.76 2.29
N ARG A 74 -19.01 33.84 2.40
CA ARG A 74 -19.25 34.52 3.68
C ARG A 74 -20.30 33.78 4.52
N GLY A 75 -20.15 33.80 5.85
CA GLY A 75 -21.21 33.40 6.79
C GLY A 75 -21.04 32.05 7.49
N MET A 76 -19.89 31.38 7.39
CA MET A 76 -19.61 30.12 8.11
C MET A 76 -18.80 30.33 9.40
N ASN A 77 -19.16 31.31 10.22
CA ASN A 77 -18.40 31.69 11.42
C ASN A 77 -18.15 30.52 12.39
N GLY A 78 -19.10 29.59 12.52
CA GLY A 78 -18.93 28.39 13.33
C GLY A 78 -17.86 27.44 12.78
N VAL A 79 -17.83 27.22 11.45
CA VAL A 79 -16.80 26.37 10.81
C VAL A 79 -15.43 27.02 10.99
N ASN A 80 -15.34 28.33 10.83
CA ASN A 80 -14.10 29.07 11.03
C ASN A 80 -13.61 28.97 12.49
N ALA A 81 -14.50 29.07 13.48
CA ALA A 81 -14.11 28.88 14.87
C ALA A 81 -13.60 27.46 15.15
N ILE A 82 -14.21 26.44 14.54
CA ILE A 82 -13.77 25.05 14.68
C ILE A 82 -12.41 24.83 14.00
N GLU A 83 -12.19 25.39 12.80
CA GLU A 83 -10.88 25.32 12.10
C GLU A 83 -9.78 25.97 12.93
N ALA A 84 -10.01 27.17 13.48
CA ALA A 84 -9.04 27.83 14.36
C ALA A 84 -8.71 26.98 15.60
N SER A 85 -9.72 26.34 16.20
CA SER A 85 -9.52 25.40 17.31
C SER A 85 -8.74 24.16 16.87
N ALA A 86 -9.02 23.61 15.69
CA ALA A 86 -8.32 22.46 15.15
C ALA A 86 -6.84 22.76 14.83
N THR A 87 -6.52 23.96 14.35
CA THR A 87 -5.15 24.42 14.19
C THR A 87 -4.43 24.49 15.55
N GLU A 88 -5.06 25.08 16.57
CA GLU A 88 -4.48 25.13 17.92
C GLU A 88 -4.27 23.72 18.50
N VAL A 89 -5.19 22.79 18.26
CA VAL A 89 -5.01 21.37 18.59
C VAL A 89 -3.80 20.77 17.86
N CYS A 90 -3.61 21.05 16.57
CA CYS A 90 -2.43 20.59 15.83
C CYS A 90 -1.12 21.14 16.41
N ARG A 91 -1.13 22.42 16.83
CA ARG A 91 0.00 23.06 17.50
C ARG A 91 0.36 22.33 18.80
N GLN A 92 -0.63 21.95 19.59
CA GLN A 92 -0.39 21.24 20.86
C GLN A 92 0.00 19.77 20.67
N LEU A 93 -0.58 19.07 19.70
CA LEU A 93 -0.31 17.65 19.46
C LEU A 93 1.02 17.41 18.71
N PHE A 94 1.36 18.28 17.76
CA PHE A 94 2.47 18.05 16.83
C PHE A 94 3.60 19.08 16.96
N GLY A 95 3.37 20.21 17.64
CA GLY A 95 4.30 21.34 17.62
C GLY A 95 4.35 22.02 16.24
N ALA A 96 3.22 22.03 15.53
CA ALA A 96 3.05 22.64 14.22
C ALA A 96 2.40 24.03 14.33
N ASP A 97 3.07 25.07 13.87
CA ASP A 97 2.54 26.44 13.87
C ASP A 97 1.46 26.66 12.80
N TYR A 98 1.49 25.87 11.72
CA TYR A 98 0.55 25.97 10.61
C TYR A 98 -0.02 24.61 10.23
N ALA A 99 -1.29 24.59 9.81
CA ALA A 99 -1.99 23.38 9.40
C ALA A 99 -2.84 23.57 8.15
N GLU A 100 -2.67 22.69 7.15
CA GLU A 100 -3.43 22.68 5.91
C GLU A 100 -4.33 21.42 5.85
N PHE A 101 -5.64 21.65 5.90
CA PHE A 101 -6.66 20.60 6.04
C PHE A 101 -7.38 20.24 4.73
N ARG A 102 -7.12 20.98 3.63
CA ARG A 102 -7.92 20.85 2.40
C ARG A 102 -7.53 19.65 1.54
N CYS A 103 -6.41 18.98 1.84
CA CYS A 103 -5.99 17.77 1.14
C CYS A 103 -7.04 16.64 1.23
N LEU A 104 -7.45 16.13 0.07
CA LEU A 104 -8.53 15.14 -0.03
C LEU A 104 -8.11 13.71 0.37
N SER A 105 -6.80 13.43 0.39
CA SER A 105 -6.19 12.16 0.82
C SER A 105 -4.70 12.38 1.11
N GLY A 106 -4.00 11.40 1.69
CA GLY A 106 -2.55 11.49 1.85
C GLY A 106 -1.80 11.48 0.52
N ILE A 107 -2.31 10.80 -0.51
CA ILE A 107 -1.74 10.88 -1.87
C ILE A 107 -1.92 12.29 -2.45
N HIS A 108 -3.07 12.92 -2.22
CA HIS A 108 -3.26 14.32 -2.61
C HIS A 108 -2.29 15.24 -1.86
N ALA A 109 -2.05 15.01 -0.56
CA ALA A 109 -1.03 15.74 0.19
C ALA A 109 0.38 15.57 -0.43
N MET A 110 0.78 14.34 -0.76
CA MET A 110 2.05 14.04 -1.44
C MET A 110 2.17 14.78 -2.78
N GLN A 111 1.15 14.70 -3.63
CA GLN A 111 1.12 15.37 -4.93
C GLN A 111 1.25 16.90 -4.78
N THR A 112 0.53 17.48 -3.83
CA THR A 112 0.63 18.90 -3.50
C THR A 112 2.03 19.27 -3.05
N THR A 113 2.62 18.50 -2.14
CA THR A 113 3.96 18.77 -1.61
C THR A 113 5.00 18.69 -2.73
N PHE A 114 4.93 17.70 -3.62
CA PHE A 114 5.84 17.58 -4.76
C PHE A 114 5.67 18.75 -5.74
N ALA A 115 4.43 19.12 -6.05
CA ALA A 115 4.13 20.24 -6.92
C ALA A 115 4.58 21.59 -6.33
N ALA A 116 4.49 21.76 -5.01
CA ALA A 116 4.85 23.00 -4.32
C ALA A 116 6.36 23.12 -4.09
N LEU A 117 7.05 22.02 -3.79
CA LEU A 117 8.42 22.03 -3.27
C LEU A 117 9.48 21.55 -4.26
N SER A 118 9.08 21.03 -5.43
CA SER A 118 10.00 20.62 -6.49
C SER A 118 9.52 21.07 -7.86
N GLN A 119 10.38 21.01 -8.87
CA GLN A 119 10.09 21.30 -10.28
C GLN A 119 10.28 20.05 -11.18
N PRO A 120 9.65 19.99 -12.37
CA PRO A 120 9.97 18.97 -13.36
C PRO A 120 11.48 18.89 -13.64
N GLY A 121 12.02 17.68 -13.77
CA GLY A 121 13.44 17.40 -13.97
C GLY A 121 14.28 17.31 -12.69
N GLU A 122 13.80 17.87 -11.58
CA GLU A 122 14.47 17.76 -10.27
C GLU A 122 14.32 16.36 -9.67
N LYS A 123 15.17 16.04 -8.70
CA LYS A 123 15.21 14.74 -8.03
C LYS A 123 14.64 14.82 -6.63
N ILE A 124 13.79 13.86 -6.29
CA ILE A 124 13.28 13.65 -4.94
C ILE A 124 13.97 12.42 -4.35
N MET A 125 14.57 12.55 -3.17
CA MET A 125 15.10 11.42 -2.43
C MET A 125 13.99 10.76 -1.62
N ARG A 126 13.69 9.50 -1.89
CA ARG A 126 12.55 8.76 -1.31
C ARG A 126 12.97 7.42 -0.74
N ILE A 127 12.13 6.80 0.09
CA ILE A 127 12.40 5.43 0.56
C ILE A 127 12.07 4.44 -0.56
N SER A 128 12.98 3.50 -0.81
CA SER A 128 12.77 2.50 -1.84
C SER A 128 11.59 1.57 -1.46
N THR A 129 10.83 1.03 -2.42
CA THR A 129 9.74 0.10 -2.08
C THR A 129 10.27 -1.18 -1.43
N LYS A 130 11.48 -1.61 -1.80
CA LYS A 130 12.16 -2.77 -1.20
C LYS A 130 12.51 -2.55 0.27
N ASP A 131 12.78 -1.30 0.64
CA ASP A 131 13.10 -0.88 2.00
C ASP A 131 11.85 -0.41 2.77
N GLY A 132 10.66 -0.65 2.21
CA GLY A 132 9.37 -0.38 2.87
C GLY A 132 8.70 0.95 2.51
N GLY A 133 9.25 1.67 1.53
CA GLY A 133 8.70 2.89 0.97
C GLY A 133 7.33 2.68 0.32
N HIS A 134 6.52 3.75 0.21
CA HIS A 134 5.19 3.65 -0.38
C HIS A 134 5.27 3.39 -1.91
N PHE A 135 4.53 2.40 -2.39
CA PHE A 135 4.69 1.88 -3.77
C PHE A 135 4.33 2.90 -4.86
N LEU A 136 3.47 3.87 -4.56
CA LEU A 136 3.07 4.93 -5.49
C LEU A 136 4.07 6.09 -5.59
N THR A 137 5.02 6.23 -4.68
CA THR A 137 5.81 7.46 -4.57
C THR A 137 6.69 7.71 -5.78
N GLU A 138 7.34 6.65 -6.27
CA GLU A 138 8.09 6.66 -7.53
C GLU A 138 7.19 7.04 -8.72
N LEU A 139 6.00 6.42 -8.81
CA LEU A 139 5.04 6.68 -9.89
C LEU A 139 4.54 8.12 -9.87
N ILE A 140 4.30 8.68 -8.68
CA ILE A 140 3.87 10.07 -8.50
C ILE A 140 5.00 11.03 -8.86
N CYS A 141 6.25 10.75 -8.47
CA CYS A 141 7.40 11.54 -8.93
C CYS A 141 7.40 11.65 -10.47
N ARG A 142 7.33 10.50 -11.16
CA ARG A 142 7.32 10.43 -12.63
C ARG A 142 6.10 11.10 -13.25
N SER A 143 4.92 10.93 -12.67
CA SER A 143 3.68 11.54 -13.18
C SER A 143 3.71 13.06 -13.15
N PHE A 144 4.51 13.62 -12.23
CA PHE A 144 4.79 15.05 -12.16
C PHE A 144 6.06 15.43 -12.96
N GLY A 145 6.70 14.52 -13.69
CA GLY A 145 7.94 14.80 -14.43
C GLY A 145 9.16 15.01 -13.53
N ARG A 146 9.14 14.53 -12.28
CA ARG A 146 10.30 14.52 -11.37
C ARG A 146 11.04 13.19 -11.51
N ARG A 147 12.34 13.24 -11.25
CA ARG A 147 13.19 12.05 -11.07
C ARG A 147 13.26 11.70 -9.59
N SER A 148 13.77 10.53 -9.28
CA SER A 148 13.95 10.08 -7.90
C SER A 148 15.32 9.45 -7.68
N CYS A 149 15.78 9.50 -6.44
CA CYS A 149 16.87 8.70 -5.92
C CYS A 149 16.42 8.10 -4.57
N THR A 150 17.19 7.18 -3.99
CA THR A 150 16.77 6.44 -2.80
C THR A 150 17.72 6.60 -1.63
N TYR A 151 17.17 6.64 -0.41
CA TYR A 151 17.97 6.42 0.81
C TYR A 151 18.64 5.04 0.74
N ALA A 152 19.84 4.94 1.32
CA ALA A 152 20.52 3.66 1.48
C ALA A 152 20.13 3.02 2.80
N TYR A 153 20.12 1.69 2.85
CA TYR A 153 19.77 0.90 4.05
C TYR A 153 20.87 -0.11 4.37
N ARG A 154 21.11 -0.36 5.67
CA ARG A 154 22.07 -1.39 6.14
C ARG A 154 21.41 -2.73 6.42
N ASP A 155 20.23 -2.69 7.03
CA ASP A 155 19.47 -3.83 7.54
C ASP A 155 17.97 -3.48 7.55
N LEU A 156 17.13 -4.40 8.02
CA LEU A 156 15.69 -4.27 8.14
C LEU A 156 15.27 -2.94 8.75
N SER A 157 14.80 -2.04 7.89
CA SER A 157 14.28 -0.70 8.21
C SER A 157 15.27 0.29 8.85
N GLU A 158 16.59 0.07 8.73
CA GLU A 158 17.59 1.04 9.20
C GLU A 158 18.29 1.76 8.05
N ILE A 159 18.09 3.08 7.98
CA ILE A 159 18.77 3.96 7.01
C ILE A 159 20.27 3.99 7.31
N ASP A 160 21.07 3.71 6.29
CA ASP A 160 22.52 3.90 6.32
C ASP A 160 22.84 5.38 6.06
N LEU A 161 23.14 6.13 7.12
CA LEU A 161 23.41 7.56 7.00
C LEU A 161 24.65 7.87 6.15
N ASP A 162 25.71 7.06 6.24
CA ASP A 162 26.96 7.31 5.52
C ASP A 162 26.77 7.08 4.01
N ARG A 163 26.17 5.95 3.63
CA ARG A 163 25.84 5.68 2.23
C ARG A 163 24.76 6.62 1.69
N THR A 164 23.79 7.00 2.52
CA THR A 164 22.78 8.00 2.13
C THR A 164 23.44 9.34 1.83
N ARG A 165 24.46 9.75 2.60
CA ARG A 165 25.23 10.96 2.33
C ARG A 165 25.93 10.89 0.97
N GLU A 166 26.58 9.77 0.66
CA GLU A 166 27.20 9.55 -0.66
C GLU A 166 26.19 9.70 -1.80
N VAL A 167 25.01 9.08 -1.67
CA VAL A 167 23.92 9.21 -2.65
C VAL A 167 23.42 10.66 -2.73
N PHE A 168 23.24 11.33 -1.59
CA PHE A 168 22.75 12.71 -1.55
C PHE A 168 23.71 13.68 -2.27
N GLU A 169 25.02 13.55 -2.03
CA GLU A 169 26.05 14.37 -2.66
C GLU A 169 26.17 14.12 -4.18
N ALA A 170 26.05 12.86 -4.59
CA ALA A 170 26.11 12.45 -6.00
C ALA A 170 24.84 12.86 -6.78
N GLU A 171 23.67 12.61 -6.20
CA GLU A 171 22.39 12.78 -6.89
C GLU A 171 21.88 14.21 -6.80
N ARG A 172 22.19 14.94 -5.72
CA ARG A 172 21.75 16.31 -5.42
C ARG A 172 20.22 16.49 -5.50
N PRO A 173 19.45 15.75 -4.66
CA PRO A 173 18.00 15.91 -4.63
C PRO A 173 17.60 17.30 -4.11
N THR A 174 16.48 17.83 -4.59
CA THR A 174 15.92 19.11 -4.14
C THR A 174 14.86 18.96 -3.05
N LEU A 175 14.50 17.71 -2.74
CA LEU A 175 13.53 17.36 -1.71
C LEU A 175 13.88 16.01 -1.10
N LEU A 176 13.90 15.94 0.23
CA LEU A 176 13.92 14.68 0.98
C LEU A 176 12.49 14.32 1.37
N PHE A 177 12.06 13.11 1.03
CA PHE A 177 10.72 12.62 1.31
C PHE A 177 10.80 11.27 2.04
N LEU A 178 10.56 11.31 3.35
CA LEU A 178 10.57 10.14 4.21
C LEU A 178 9.16 9.55 4.31
N ASP A 179 8.83 8.63 3.41
CA ASP A 179 7.55 7.95 3.37
C ASP A 179 7.71 6.42 3.39
N ALA A 180 7.18 5.79 4.44
CA ALA A 180 7.20 4.34 4.55
C ALA A 180 5.79 3.81 4.83
N MET A 181 5.44 2.73 4.13
CA MET A 181 4.26 1.93 4.44
C MET A 181 4.61 0.68 5.24
N ASN A 182 5.86 0.20 5.17
CA ASN A 182 6.33 -0.98 5.89
C ASN A 182 7.59 -0.63 6.69
N TYR A 183 7.44 -0.40 7.99
CA TYR A 183 8.54 -0.09 8.90
C TYR A 183 8.12 -0.40 10.33
N LEU A 184 9.08 -0.51 11.24
CA LEU A 184 8.81 -0.91 12.64
C LEU A 184 9.34 0.10 13.65
N PHE A 185 10.33 0.91 13.26
CA PHE A 185 11.11 1.74 14.16
C PHE A 185 11.21 3.20 13.66
N PRO A 186 11.51 4.16 14.56
CA PRO A 186 11.78 5.54 14.19
C PRO A 186 12.89 5.73 13.16
N PHE A 187 12.77 6.78 12.33
CA PHE A 187 13.78 7.23 11.39
C PHE A 187 14.74 8.25 12.01
N PRO A 188 16.01 8.33 11.55
CA PRO A 188 17.01 9.28 12.04
C PRO A 188 16.82 10.69 11.45
N VAL A 189 15.72 11.37 11.82
CA VAL A 189 15.32 12.66 11.21
C VAL A 189 16.32 13.78 11.51
N ARG A 190 16.89 13.82 12.72
CA ARG A 190 17.88 14.85 13.11
C ARG A 190 19.12 14.76 12.24
N GLU A 191 19.66 13.54 12.11
CA GLU A 191 20.86 13.25 11.36
C GLU A 191 20.66 13.50 9.86
N LEU A 192 19.49 13.15 9.33
CA LEU A 192 19.12 13.44 7.95
C LEU A 192 19.00 14.95 7.69
N LYS A 193 18.42 15.71 8.64
CA LYS A 193 18.32 17.17 8.52
C LYS A 193 19.70 17.83 8.57
N GLU A 194 20.56 17.40 9.49
CA GLU A 194 21.96 17.86 9.55
C GLU A 194 22.72 17.55 8.26
N MET A 195 22.46 16.39 7.64
CA MET A 195 23.05 16.01 6.37
C MET A 195 22.56 16.87 5.19
N CYS A 196 21.25 17.15 5.10
CA CYS A 196 20.65 17.78 3.93
C CYS A 196 20.64 19.33 3.97
N GLY A 197 20.90 19.93 5.13
CA GLY A 197 20.93 21.38 5.31
C GLY A 197 19.60 22.05 4.97
N ASP A 198 19.65 23.01 4.04
CA ASP A 198 18.49 23.80 3.62
C ASP A 198 17.52 23.06 2.68
N VAL A 199 17.89 21.86 2.21
CA VAL A 199 16.98 21.04 1.40
C VAL A 199 15.78 20.63 2.26
N PRO A 200 14.53 20.91 1.84
CA PRO A 200 13.36 20.56 2.62
C PRO A 200 13.27 19.06 2.88
N LEU A 201 13.00 18.70 4.13
CA LEU A 201 12.73 17.34 4.57
C LEU A 201 11.25 17.22 4.94
N VAL A 202 10.53 16.42 4.16
CA VAL A 202 9.13 16.09 4.38
C VAL A 202 9.05 14.71 5.01
N TYR A 203 8.36 14.61 6.14
CA TYR A 203 8.06 13.36 6.81
C TYR A 203 6.59 12.97 6.55
N ASP A 204 6.35 11.79 5.98
CA ASP A 204 5.00 11.23 5.84
C ASP A 204 4.65 10.35 7.04
N ALA A 205 3.84 10.90 7.95
CA ALA A 205 3.36 10.25 9.15
C ALA A 205 2.04 9.50 8.96
N SER A 206 1.63 9.17 7.73
CA SER A 206 0.33 8.51 7.50
C SER A 206 0.04 7.34 8.44
N HIS A 207 1.02 6.47 8.67
CA HIS A 207 0.87 5.31 9.55
C HIS A 207 1.04 5.63 11.03
N THR A 208 1.73 6.72 11.40
CA THR A 208 2.10 7.03 12.78
C THR A 208 1.49 8.32 13.32
N LEU A 209 0.68 9.06 12.56
CA LEU A 209 0.15 10.37 12.95
C LEU A 209 -0.56 10.33 14.31
N GLY A 210 -1.39 9.31 14.56
CA GLY A 210 -2.05 9.14 15.86
C GLY A 210 -1.07 8.78 16.99
N LEU A 211 0.00 8.05 16.69
CA LEU A 211 1.04 7.72 17.67
C LEU A 211 1.91 8.92 18.02
N ILE A 212 2.22 9.76 17.02
CA ILE A 212 2.92 11.04 17.21
C ILE A 212 2.06 11.97 18.07
N ALA A 213 0.76 12.10 17.75
CA ALA A 213 -0.17 12.92 18.52
C ALA A 213 -0.26 12.47 19.99
N GLY A 214 -0.24 11.16 20.25
CA GLY A 214 -0.24 10.61 21.61
C GLY A 214 1.13 10.57 22.30
N GLY A 215 2.20 11.04 21.65
CA GLY A 215 3.56 11.06 22.19
C GLY A 215 4.20 9.68 22.37
N GLN A 216 3.80 8.69 21.57
CA GLN A 216 4.30 7.31 21.62
C GLN A 216 5.21 6.94 20.43
N PHE A 217 5.46 7.89 19.53
CA PHE A 217 6.41 7.77 18.44
C PHE A 217 7.30 9.02 18.38
N GLN A 218 8.33 9.02 17.53
CA GLN A 218 9.22 10.18 17.34
C GLN A 218 8.41 11.44 16.96
N ASN A 219 8.92 12.64 17.25
CA ASN A 219 8.28 13.88 16.79
C ASN A 219 9.12 14.48 15.66
N PRO A 220 8.74 14.28 14.38
CA PRO A 220 9.58 14.67 13.24
C PRO A 220 9.81 16.18 13.16
N LEU A 221 8.81 17.01 13.47
CA LEU A 221 8.96 18.46 13.44
C LEU A 221 9.96 18.94 14.50
N ALA A 222 9.90 18.38 15.71
CA ALA A 222 10.86 18.68 16.78
C ALA A 222 12.26 18.10 16.52
N GLU A 223 12.37 17.16 15.58
CA GLU A 223 13.61 16.53 15.14
C GLU A 223 14.21 17.19 13.90
N GLY A 224 13.52 18.17 13.29
CA GLY A 224 14.06 18.99 12.20
C GLY A 224 13.40 18.77 10.83
N ALA A 225 12.36 17.94 10.74
CA ALA A 225 11.54 17.90 9.53
C ALA A 225 10.89 19.27 9.27
N ASP A 226 10.90 19.72 8.02
CA ASP A 226 10.31 21.00 7.63
C ASP A 226 8.79 20.90 7.48
N ILE A 227 8.31 19.72 7.05
CA ILE A 227 6.90 19.41 6.83
C ILE A 227 6.59 18.02 7.40
N LEU A 228 5.44 17.93 8.07
CA LEU A 228 4.82 16.68 8.49
C LEU A 228 3.50 16.52 7.73
N GLN A 229 3.40 15.54 6.84
CA GLN A 229 2.14 15.24 6.14
C GLN A 229 1.62 13.86 6.50
N ALA A 230 0.32 13.62 6.34
CA ALA A 230 -0.25 12.31 6.67
C ALA A 230 -1.64 12.08 6.08
N ASN A 231 -2.00 10.80 5.92
CA ASN A 231 -3.38 10.34 5.95
C ASN A 231 -3.97 10.45 7.36
N THR A 232 -5.28 10.72 7.45
CA THR A 232 -5.97 10.98 8.72
C THR A 232 -6.90 9.85 9.19
N HIS A 233 -6.79 8.65 8.60
CA HIS A 233 -7.70 7.50 8.79
C HIS A 233 -6.96 6.17 8.99
N LYS A 234 -5.80 6.21 9.67
CA LYS A 234 -4.97 5.04 10.00
C LYS A 234 -4.84 4.93 11.52
N THR A 235 -3.70 5.32 12.10
CA THR A 235 -3.60 5.50 13.57
C THR A 235 -4.26 6.80 14.02
N MET A 236 -4.26 7.84 13.17
CA MET A 236 -5.20 8.93 13.34
C MET A 236 -6.58 8.42 12.91
N PHE A 237 -7.56 8.54 13.80
CA PHE A 237 -8.87 7.91 13.63
C PHE A 237 -9.95 8.85 13.09
N GLY A 238 -9.55 9.72 12.17
CA GLY A 238 -10.42 10.63 11.44
C GLY A 238 -10.96 10.03 10.14
N PRO A 239 -11.60 10.85 9.31
CA PRO A 239 -12.16 10.45 8.02
C PRO A 239 -11.07 10.30 6.96
N GLN A 240 -11.42 9.79 5.78
CA GLN A 240 -10.51 9.75 4.65
C GLN A 240 -10.18 11.17 4.15
N LYS A 241 -9.08 11.75 4.67
CA LYS A 241 -8.45 13.00 4.23
C LYS A 241 -6.92 12.94 4.35
N GLY A 242 -6.25 13.94 3.78
CA GLY A 242 -4.86 14.28 4.08
C GLY A 242 -4.75 15.52 4.96
N ILE A 243 -3.61 15.67 5.63
CA ILE A 243 -3.22 16.88 6.36
C ILE A 243 -1.75 17.19 6.07
N ILE A 244 -1.40 18.47 6.01
CA ILE A 244 -0.02 18.94 5.93
C ILE A 244 0.21 19.94 7.08
N LEU A 245 1.28 19.74 7.83
CA LEU A 245 1.64 20.51 9.01
C LEU A 245 3.09 21.01 8.86
N GLY A 246 3.40 22.18 9.42
CA GLY A 246 4.77 22.70 9.40
C GLY A 246 4.94 23.98 10.20
N ASN A 247 6.21 24.36 10.42
CA ASN A 247 6.58 25.56 11.18
C ASN A 247 7.10 26.69 10.29
N SER A 248 7.49 26.38 9.05
CA SER A 248 7.92 27.39 8.09
C SER A 248 6.73 28.01 7.38
N ARG A 249 6.43 29.27 7.71
CA ARG A 249 5.37 30.04 7.03
C ARG A 249 5.54 30.04 5.51
N GLY A 250 6.76 30.28 5.01
CA GLY A 250 7.02 30.34 3.58
C GLY A 250 6.80 29.01 2.85
N LEU A 251 7.12 27.87 3.48
CA LEU A 251 6.82 26.57 2.89
C LEU A 251 5.31 26.30 2.88
N MET A 252 4.62 26.62 3.97
CA MET A 252 3.19 26.41 4.11
C MET A 252 2.37 27.32 3.19
N GLU A 253 2.79 28.58 2.97
CA GLU A 253 2.21 29.48 1.98
C GLU A 253 2.36 28.94 0.55
N ARG A 254 3.54 28.41 0.19
CA ARG A 254 3.75 27.75 -1.12
C ARG A 254 2.82 26.55 -1.31
N ILE A 255 2.68 25.71 -0.28
CA ILE A 255 1.79 24.53 -0.30
C ILE A 255 0.33 24.94 -0.46
N SER A 256 -0.14 25.89 0.36
CA SER A 256 -1.51 26.41 0.30
C SER A 256 -1.81 27.09 -1.04
N TYR A 257 -0.84 27.84 -1.59
CA TYR A 257 -0.96 28.45 -2.91
C TYR A 257 -1.09 27.41 -4.00
N THR A 258 -0.20 26.41 -4.04
CA THR A 258 -0.27 25.29 -5.00
C THR A 258 -1.60 24.54 -4.91
N LEU A 259 -2.10 24.29 -3.69
CA LEU A 259 -3.42 23.68 -3.50
C LEU A 259 -4.52 24.49 -4.17
N SER A 260 -4.53 25.79 -3.89
CA SER A 260 -5.54 26.74 -4.36
C SER A 260 -5.43 27.01 -5.87
N ASN A 261 -4.27 26.76 -6.48
CA ASN A 261 -3.98 27.06 -7.89
C ASN A 261 -4.23 25.88 -8.84
N GLY A 262 -4.91 24.82 -8.41
CA GLY A 262 -5.35 23.76 -9.32
C GLY A 262 -5.46 22.35 -8.76
N MET A 263 -5.20 22.14 -7.47
CA MET A 263 -5.23 20.80 -6.86
C MET A 263 -6.51 20.54 -6.08
N VAL A 264 -7.05 21.55 -5.41
CA VAL A 264 -8.31 21.47 -4.67
C VAL A 264 -9.17 22.68 -4.95
N SER A 265 -10.47 22.44 -5.09
CA SER A 265 -11.45 23.51 -5.16
C SER A 265 -12.15 23.63 -3.81
N SER A 266 -13.12 22.78 -3.50
CA SER A 266 -13.72 22.70 -2.16
C SER A 266 -13.01 21.71 -1.27
N GLN A 267 -12.87 22.06 0.01
CA GLN A 267 -12.25 21.20 1.01
C GLN A 267 -13.10 19.99 1.46
N HIS A 268 -14.28 19.76 0.87
CA HIS A 268 -15.23 18.72 1.30
C HIS A 268 -15.64 18.88 2.78
N THR A 269 -16.38 19.95 3.06
CA THR A 269 -16.69 20.48 4.40
C THR A 269 -17.10 19.42 5.43
N ALA A 270 -17.98 18.47 5.10
CA ALA A 270 -18.39 17.43 6.05
C ALA A 270 -17.22 16.53 6.48
N SER A 271 -16.34 16.15 5.55
CA SER A 271 -15.13 15.38 5.87
C SER A 271 -14.11 16.21 6.66
N THR A 272 -13.98 17.51 6.39
CA THR A 272 -13.07 18.36 7.18
C THR A 272 -13.58 18.54 8.61
N LEU A 273 -14.88 18.76 8.81
CA LEU A 273 -15.46 18.86 10.14
C LEU A 273 -15.32 17.55 10.93
N ALA A 274 -15.48 16.39 10.27
CA ALA A 274 -15.22 15.10 10.89
C ALA A 274 -13.74 14.92 11.27
N LEU A 275 -12.80 15.46 10.48
CA LEU A 275 -11.37 15.51 10.84
C LEU A 275 -11.14 16.40 12.07
N PHE A 276 -11.78 17.56 12.15
CA PHE A 276 -11.66 18.45 13.31
C PHE A 276 -12.15 17.77 14.59
N ILE A 277 -13.26 17.03 14.54
CA ILE A 277 -13.73 16.23 15.69
C ILE A 277 -12.68 15.19 16.08
N ALA A 278 -12.14 14.44 15.12
CA ALA A 278 -11.13 13.42 15.41
C ALA A 278 -9.84 14.01 16.00
N LEU A 279 -9.42 15.21 15.55
CA LEU A 279 -8.30 15.95 16.14
C LEU A 279 -8.55 16.30 17.61
N HIS A 280 -9.75 16.77 17.95
CA HIS A 280 -10.09 17.09 19.34
C HIS A 280 -10.19 15.82 20.20
N GLU A 281 -10.75 14.72 19.68
CA GLU A 281 -10.75 13.44 20.38
C GLU A 281 -9.31 12.95 20.63
N MET A 282 -8.41 13.10 19.65
CA MET A 282 -6.99 12.78 19.81
C MET A 282 -6.30 13.71 20.83
N TYR A 283 -6.70 14.98 20.90
CA TYR A 283 -6.20 15.91 21.91
C TYR A 283 -6.54 15.45 23.33
N PHE A 284 -7.77 15.00 23.56
CA PHE A 284 -8.21 14.57 24.90
C PHE A 284 -7.76 13.15 25.26
N HIS A 285 -7.82 12.21 24.31
CA HIS A 285 -7.65 10.77 24.57
C HIS A 285 -6.39 10.16 23.94
N GLY A 286 -5.67 10.92 23.12
CA GLY A 286 -4.62 10.40 22.25
C GLY A 286 -3.44 9.76 22.96
N ARG A 287 -3.05 10.27 24.14
CA ARG A 287 -1.96 9.68 24.93
C ARG A 287 -2.28 8.25 25.37
N GLU A 288 -3.47 8.03 25.92
CA GLU A 288 -3.90 6.69 26.36
C GLU A 288 -4.09 5.76 25.16
N TYR A 289 -4.78 6.25 24.12
CA TYR A 289 -5.00 5.51 22.89
C TYR A 289 -3.69 5.03 22.25
N ALA A 290 -2.74 5.96 22.01
CA ALA A 290 -1.48 5.63 21.37
C ALA A 290 -0.65 4.65 22.20
N SER A 291 -0.65 4.78 23.54
CA SER A 291 0.08 3.86 24.42
C SER A 291 -0.49 2.45 24.25
N ARG A 292 -1.83 2.36 24.30
CA ARG A 292 -2.52 1.09 24.13
C ARG A 292 -2.26 0.46 22.76
N VAL A 293 -2.20 1.26 21.68
CA VAL A 293 -1.89 0.75 20.33
C VAL A 293 -0.49 0.14 20.26
N VAL A 294 0.54 0.84 20.74
CA VAL A 294 1.93 0.32 20.69
C VAL A 294 2.09 -0.91 21.59
N GLU A 295 1.53 -0.87 22.80
CA GLU A 295 1.54 -2.01 23.72
C GLU A 295 0.83 -3.23 23.12
N SER A 296 -0.35 -3.04 22.54
CA SER A 296 -1.13 -4.12 21.94
C SER A 296 -0.44 -4.72 20.72
N SER A 297 0.22 -3.91 19.90
CA SER A 297 0.96 -4.39 18.72
C SER A 297 2.13 -5.27 19.13
N ARG A 298 2.90 -4.84 20.14
CA ARG A 298 3.98 -5.66 20.73
C ARG A 298 3.44 -6.92 21.39
N TYR A 299 2.34 -6.81 22.14
CA TYR A 299 1.74 -7.94 22.85
C TYR A 299 1.28 -9.02 21.88
N LEU A 300 0.52 -8.65 20.84
CA LEU A 300 0.08 -9.60 19.82
C LEU A 300 1.27 -10.24 19.09
N ALA A 301 2.29 -9.45 18.74
CA ALA A 301 3.49 -9.98 18.09
C ALA A 301 4.23 -10.98 18.99
N ALA A 302 4.41 -10.68 20.28
CA ALA A 302 5.01 -11.59 21.24
C ALA A 302 4.18 -12.87 21.41
N ALA A 303 2.85 -12.74 21.58
CA ALA A 303 1.95 -13.87 21.73
C ALA A 303 1.96 -14.81 20.51
N LEU A 304 2.07 -14.26 19.29
CA LEU A 304 2.25 -15.03 18.06
C LEU A 304 3.61 -15.72 18.00
N HIS A 305 4.68 -15.00 18.35
CA HIS A 305 6.03 -15.54 18.40
C HIS A 305 6.15 -16.72 19.36
N ASP A 306 5.56 -16.61 20.56
CA ASP A 306 5.55 -17.68 21.57
C ASP A 306 4.81 -18.94 21.10
N ARG A 307 3.91 -18.79 20.11
CA ARG A 307 3.20 -19.90 19.44
C ARG A 307 3.95 -20.45 18.23
N GLY A 308 5.15 -19.96 17.95
CA GLY A 308 5.99 -20.39 16.84
C GLY A 308 5.70 -19.69 15.51
N VAL A 309 4.89 -18.62 15.50
CA VAL A 309 4.69 -17.82 14.28
C VAL A 309 5.96 -17.02 14.00
N PRO A 310 6.48 -17.03 12.76
CA PRO A 310 7.75 -16.40 12.38
C PRO A 310 7.61 -14.87 12.31
N MET A 311 7.63 -14.21 13.45
CA MET A 311 7.56 -12.75 13.54
C MET A 311 8.88 -12.09 13.14
N ILE A 312 8.79 -11.01 12.36
CA ILE A 312 9.94 -10.15 12.02
C ILE A 312 10.35 -9.31 13.24
N ALA A 313 11.67 -9.06 13.36
CA ALA A 313 12.29 -8.20 14.38
C ALA A 313 12.05 -8.64 15.84
N ALA A 314 11.89 -9.94 16.10
CA ALA A 314 11.74 -10.48 17.46
C ALA A 314 12.91 -10.11 18.38
N ASP A 315 14.13 -10.12 17.84
CA ASP A 315 15.38 -9.73 18.49
C ASP A 315 15.44 -8.24 18.89
N ARG A 316 14.57 -7.41 18.29
CA ARG A 316 14.46 -5.95 18.53
C ARG A 316 13.16 -5.56 19.25
N GLY A 317 12.44 -6.53 19.82
CA GLY A 317 11.18 -6.29 20.54
C GLY A 317 9.98 -6.07 19.62
N PHE A 318 10.01 -6.66 18.41
CA PHE A 318 8.98 -6.70 17.38
C PHE A 318 8.67 -5.37 16.70
N THR A 319 8.26 -4.34 17.45
CA THR A 319 7.79 -3.08 16.88
C THR A 319 7.84 -1.93 17.87
N ARG A 320 7.96 -0.71 17.37
CA ARG A 320 7.70 0.53 18.12
C ARG A 320 6.49 1.31 17.60
N ASN A 321 5.72 0.75 16.66
CA ASN A 321 4.54 1.39 16.10
C ASN A 321 3.29 0.49 16.25
N HIS A 322 2.27 0.74 15.43
CA HIS A 322 0.97 0.05 15.47
C HIS A 322 0.92 -1.25 14.67
N MET A 323 2.01 -1.60 13.97
CA MET A 323 2.07 -2.73 13.07
C MET A 323 3.20 -3.70 13.39
N SER A 324 2.98 -4.96 13.04
CA SER A 324 3.92 -6.07 13.14
C SER A 324 3.84 -6.95 11.90
N PHE A 325 4.90 -7.70 11.60
CA PHE A 325 4.99 -8.48 10.37
C PHE A 325 5.27 -9.95 10.65
N ILE A 326 4.55 -10.81 9.96
CA ILE A 326 4.80 -12.25 9.89
C ILE A 326 5.58 -12.53 8.61
N ASP A 327 6.67 -13.29 8.70
CA ASP A 327 7.38 -13.84 7.56
C ASP A 327 6.61 -15.03 6.97
N ASN A 328 6.15 -14.92 5.73
CA ASN A 328 5.37 -15.99 5.09
C ASN A 328 6.26 -17.12 4.55
N ARG A 329 7.58 -16.90 4.38
CA ARG A 329 8.50 -17.85 3.73
C ARG A 329 8.47 -19.27 4.34
N PRO A 330 8.40 -19.47 5.67
CA PRO A 330 8.29 -20.80 6.26
C PRO A 330 6.83 -21.31 6.37
N LEU A 331 5.83 -20.47 6.08
CA LEU A 331 4.39 -20.79 6.24
C LEU A 331 3.72 -21.21 4.92
N GLY A 332 4.19 -20.70 3.78
CA GLY A 332 3.62 -20.99 2.46
C GLY A 332 3.43 -19.73 1.61
N ALA A 333 2.62 -19.84 0.56
CA ALA A 333 2.36 -18.71 -0.34
C ALA A 333 1.45 -17.66 0.32
N GLY A 334 1.92 -16.41 0.42
CA GLY A 334 1.17 -15.31 1.04
C GLY A 334 -0.27 -15.12 0.54
N PRO A 335 -0.58 -15.22 -0.78
CA PRO A 335 -1.95 -15.11 -1.27
C PRO A 335 -2.89 -16.20 -0.74
N ALA A 336 -2.41 -17.46 -0.65
CA ALA A 336 -3.21 -18.57 -0.14
C ALA A 336 -3.44 -18.42 1.39
N LEU A 337 -2.43 -17.96 2.12
CA LEU A 337 -2.56 -17.64 3.55
C LEU A 337 -3.59 -16.51 3.77
N LEU A 338 -3.52 -15.44 2.98
CA LEU A 338 -4.46 -14.32 3.06
C LEU A 338 -5.92 -14.76 2.81
N GLU A 339 -6.15 -15.58 1.77
CA GLU A 339 -7.48 -16.12 1.48
C GLU A 339 -7.98 -17.01 2.63
N ARG A 340 -7.08 -17.82 3.22
CA ARG A 340 -7.41 -18.64 4.38
C ARG A 340 -7.85 -17.81 5.58
N LEU A 341 -7.11 -16.76 5.92
CA LEU A 341 -7.45 -15.85 7.01
C LEU A 341 -8.78 -15.15 6.75
N LEU A 342 -9.02 -14.70 5.52
CA LEU A 342 -10.28 -14.08 5.13
C LEU A 342 -11.47 -15.03 5.29
N ARG A 343 -11.31 -16.32 4.91
CA ARG A 343 -12.33 -17.36 5.16
C ARG A 343 -12.60 -17.60 6.64
N ALA A 344 -11.63 -17.29 7.51
CA ALA A 344 -11.80 -17.33 8.97
C ALA A 344 -12.37 -16.01 9.52
N GLY A 345 -12.74 -15.04 8.67
CA GLY A 345 -13.22 -13.72 9.11
C GLY A 345 -12.12 -12.80 9.64
N ILE A 346 -10.85 -13.03 9.30
CA ILE A 346 -9.72 -12.20 9.74
C ILE A 346 -9.12 -11.49 8.53
N ALA A 347 -9.16 -10.16 8.53
CA ALA A 347 -8.58 -9.34 7.47
C ALA A 347 -7.20 -8.81 7.87
N VAL A 348 -6.19 -9.08 7.05
CA VAL A 348 -4.81 -8.57 7.20
C VAL A 348 -4.34 -8.00 5.86
N ASN A 349 -3.27 -7.21 5.84
CA ASN A 349 -2.64 -6.85 4.57
C ASN A 349 -1.50 -7.83 4.26
N ARG A 350 -1.31 -8.14 2.97
CA ARG A 350 -0.06 -8.71 2.48
C ARG A 350 0.86 -7.58 2.00
N SER A 351 2.15 -7.68 2.27
CA SER A 351 3.17 -6.75 1.80
C SER A 351 4.44 -7.49 1.40
N VAL A 352 5.17 -6.91 0.44
CA VAL A 352 6.56 -7.28 0.18
C VAL A 352 7.42 -6.21 0.84
N ALA A 353 8.19 -6.58 1.85
CA ALA A 353 8.96 -5.67 2.70
C ALA A 353 10.19 -6.39 3.25
N PHE A 354 11.14 -5.67 3.87
CA PHE A 354 12.27 -6.27 4.59
C PHE A 354 13.07 -7.24 3.70
N GLU A 355 13.82 -6.68 2.74
CA GLU A 355 14.60 -7.45 1.76
C GLU A 355 13.74 -8.33 0.84
N GLN A 356 12.65 -7.76 0.31
CA GLN A 356 11.72 -8.47 -0.59
C GLN A 356 11.03 -9.69 0.05
N THR A 357 10.97 -9.75 1.37
CA THR A 357 10.24 -10.81 2.08
C THR A 357 8.73 -10.67 1.86
N ASP A 358 8.08 -11.77 1.48
CA ASP A 358 6.62 -11.87 1.46
C ASP A 358 6.12 -11.92 2.91
N THR A 359 5.36 -10.92 3.31
CA THR A 359 4.94 -10.72 4.70
C THR A 359 3.43 -10.53 4.81
N MET A 360 2.85 -11.00 5.92
CA MET A 360 1.56 -10.49 6.39
C MET A 360 1.82 -9.36 7.38
N ARG A 361 1.20 -8.20 7.12
CA ARG A 361 1.27 -7.01 7.95
C ARG A 361 0.00 -6.91 8.78
N LEU A 362 0.17 -6.97 10.09
CA LEU A 362 -0.89 -6.82 11.08
C LEU A 362 -0.90 -5.39 11.61
N GLY A 363 -2.08 -4.80 11.80
CA GLY A 363 -2.29 -3.55 12.52
C GLY A 363 -3.34 -3.73 13.62
N VAL A 364 -3.16 -3.07 14.77
CA VAL A 364 -4.04 -3.25 15.94
C VAL A 364 -4.92 -2.03 16.26
N GLN A 365 -4.77 -0.94 15.51
CA GLN A 365 -5.38 0.36 15.79
C GLN A 365 -6.92 0.33 15.82
N GLU A 366 -7.56 -0.48 14.98
CA GLU A 366 -9.01 -0.64 14.99
C GLU A 366 -9.51 -1.47 16.16
N VAL A 367 -8.89 -2.63 16.41
CA VAL A 367 -9.29 -3.50 17.53
C VAL A 367 -9.05 -2.82 18.89
N VAL A 368 -8.02 -1.98 19.00
CA VAL A 368 -7.84 -1.10 20.16
C VAL A 368 -8.96 -0.07 20.28
N ARG A 369 -9.40 0.56 19.17
CA ARG A 369 -10.59 1.42 19.16
C ARG A 369 -11.85 0.68 19.60
N ARG A 370 -11.95 -0.62 19.35
CA ARG A 370 -13.06 -1.49 19.79
C ARG A 370 -12.90 -2.03 21.22
N GLY A 371 -11.81 -1.70 21.90
CA GLY A 371 -11.56 -2.05 23.30
C GLY A 371 -11.03 -3.48 23.52
N PHE A 372 -10.31 -4.05 22.55
CA PHE A 372 -9.71 -5.38 22.71
C PHE A 372 -8.68 -5.40 23.85
N THR A 373 -8.79 -6.44 24.68
CA THR A 373 -7.93 -6.72 25.84
C THR A 373 -6.82 -7.68 25.47
N ASN A 374 -5.84 -7.87 26.37
CA ASN A 374 -4.78 -8.86 26.16
C ASN A 374 -5.33 -10.29 26.04
N ALA A 375 -6.38 -10.63 26.79
CA ALA A 375 -7.06 -11.92 26.66
C ALA A 375 -7.71 -12.10 25.28
N ASP A 376 -8.27 -11.02 24.70
CA ASP A 376 -8.78 -11.06 23.34
C ASP A 376 -7.63 -11.28 22.33
N PHE A 377 -6.46 -10.65 22.55
CA PHE A 377 -5.28 -10.88 21.72
C PHE A 377 -4.71 -12.30 21.84
N ASP A 378 -4.80 -12.94 23.01
CA ASP A 378 -4.40 -14.33 23.18
C ASP A 378 -5.26 -15.26 22.29
N LEU A 379 -6.58 -15.04 22.27
CA LEU A 379 -7.49 -15.77 21.38
C LEU A 379 -7.17 -15.53 19.89
N VAL A 380 -6.91 -14.28 19.52
CA VAL A 380 -6.51 -13.93 18.15
C VAL A 380 -5.18 -14.59 17.78
N ALA A 381 -4.21 -14.62 18.70
CA ALA A 381 -2.93 -15.30 18.48
C ALA A 381 -3.11 -16.82 18.34
N ASP A 382 -4.00 -17.43 19.13
CA ASP A 382 -4.36 -18.86 19.01
C ASP A 382 -4.95 -19.16 17.62
N TRP A 383 -5.91 -18.36 17.15
CA TRP A 383 -6.53 -18.56 15.83
C TRP A 383 -5.54 -18.39 14.69
N LEU A 384 -4.72 -17.33 14.73
CA LEU A 384 -3.69 -17.10 13.73
C LEU A 384 -2.67 -18.25 13.72
N ALA A 385 -2.19 -18.71 14.87
CA ALA A 385 -1.29 -19.85 14.94
C ALA A 385 -1.93 -21.14 14.38
N GLN A 386 -3.18 -21.43 14.75
CA GLN A 386 -3.92 -22.58 14.22
C GLN A 386 -4.08 -22.54 12.69
N LEU A 387 -4.40 -21.37 12.13
CA LEU A 387 -4.58 -21.20 10.69
C LEU A 387 -3.26 -21.26 9.91
N LEU A 388 -2.18 -20.72 10.49
CA LEU A 388 -0.90 -20.54 9.79
C LEU A 388 0.07 -21.72 9.98
N LEU A 389 0.05 -22.38 11.14
CA LEU A 389 1.00 -23.45 11.48
C LEU A 389 0.39 -24.84 11.48
N HIS A 390 -0.93 -24.95 11.66
CA HIS A 390 -1.60 -26.23 11.93
C HIS A 390 -2.68 -26.60 10.93
N ASP A 391 -2.81 -25.84 9.83
CA ASP A 391 -3.77 -26.10 8.76
C ASP A 391 -5.21 -26.30 9.28
N ALA A 392 -5.60 -25.59 10.35
CA ALA A 392 -6.93 -25.69 10.94
C ALA A 392 -8.05 -25.19 10.01
N ASP A 393 -9.21 -25.84 10.00
CA ASP A 393 -10.36 -25.41 9.18
C ASP A 393 -10.82 -23.99 9.57
N PRO A 394 -10.87 -23.03 8.60
CA PRO A 394 -11.36 -21.67 8.85
C PRO A 394 -12.81 -21.60 9.35
N GLY A 395 -13.67 -22.58 9.01
CA GLY A 395 -15.10 -22.53 9.28
C GLY A 395 -15.47 -22.32 10.76
N PRO A 396 -15.03 -23.20 11.68
CA PRO A 396 -15.27 -23.03 13.11
C PRO A 396 -14.66 -21.74 13.69
N ILE A 397 -13.48 -21.35 13.23
CA ILE A 397 -12.80 -20.12 13.69
C ILE A 397 -13.60 -18.88 13.28
N SER A 398 -14.16 -18.86 12.07
CA SER A 398 -14.99 -17.75 11.59
C SER A 398 -16.18 -17.43 12.50
N LEU A 399 -16.82 -18.47 13.08
CA LEU A 399 -17.91 -18.26 14.03
C LEU A 399 -17.42 -17.62 15.33
N ALA A 400 -16.30 -18.09 15.87
CA ALA A 400 -15.72 -17.55 17.09
C ALA A 400 -15.21 -16.11 16.91
N VAL A 401 -14.65 -15.81 15.74
CA VAL A 401 -14.24 -14.45 15.35
C VAL A 401 -15.45 -13.52 15.31
N ALA A 402 -16.54 -13.92 14.63
CA ALA A 402 -17.74 -13.11 14.53
C ALA A 402 -18.37 -12.83 15.91
N ASP A 403 -18.39 -13.82 16.81
CA ASP A 403 -18.89 -13.66 18.17
C ASP A 403 -18.03 -12.68 18.99
N LEU A 404 -16.70 -12.81 18.92
CA LEU A 404 -15.77 -11.90 19.61
C LEU A 404 -15.94 -10.47 19.08
N VAL A 405 -15.92 -10.29 17.75
CA VAL A 405 -16.07 -8.99 17.10
C VAL A 405 -17.42 -8.36 17.46
N GLY A 406 -18.51 -9.13 17.47
CA GLY A 406 -19.84 -8.68 17.86
C GLY A 406 -19.93 -8.24 19.33
N SER A 407 -19.18 -8.91 20.22
CA SER A 407 -19.12 -8.56 21.66
C SER A 407 -18.28 -7.29 21.96
N ARG A 408 -17.51 -6.80 20.98
CA ARG A 408 -16.61 -5.64 21.09
C ARG A 408 -17.10 -4.50 20.18
N ASN A 409 -18.37 -4.13 20.29
CA ASN A 409 -19.02 -3.14 19.40
C ASN A 409 -18.94 -1.68 19.87
N GLN A 410 -18.39 -1.42 21.06
CA GLN A 410 -18.28 -0.06 21.60
C GLN A 410 -16.96 0.60 21.16
N ILE A 411 -17.06 1.73 20.46
CA ILE A 411 -15.91 2.56 20.10
C ILE A 411 -15.40 3.31 21.35
N LYS A 412 -14.09 3.22 21.59
CA LYS A 412 -13.34 3.86 22.68
C LYS A 412 -12.60 5.11 22.18
N TYR A 413 -12.07 5.88 23.14
CA TYR A 413 -11.28 7.10 22.90
C TYR A 413 -12.05 8.18 22.14
N CYS A 414 -13.32 8.32 22.46
CA CYS A 414 -14.22 9.35 21.94
C CYS A 414 -15.23 9.74 23.02
N GLU A 415 -15.84 10.92 22.86
CA GLU A 415 -16.86 11.39 23.79
C GLU A 415 -18.15 10.55 23.70
N PRO A 416 -18.89 10.38 24.82
CA PRO A 416 -20.20 9.74 24.82
C PRO A 416 -21.18 10.51 23.93
N GLU A 417 -22.11 9.80 23.27
CA GLU A 417 -23.04 10.42 22.31
C GLU A 417 -23.90 11.58 22.87
N HIS A 418 -24.07 11.65 24.20
CA HIS A 418 -24.97 12.58 24.88
C HIS A 418 -24.45 14.03 24.98
N GLY A 419 -23.18 14.29 24.60
CA GLY A 419 -22.59 15.65 24.59
C GLY A 419 -22.78 16.44 23.29
N LEU A 420 -23.32 15.81 22.23
CA LEU A 420 -23.53 16.43 20.93
C LEU A 420 -25.02 16.74 20.76
N VAL A 421 -25.36 18.02 20.74
CA VAL A 421 -26.75 18.53 20.71
C VAL A 421 -27.64 17.68 19.82
N THR A 422 -28.56 16.98 20.47
CA THR A 422 -29.52 16.06 19.91
C THR A 422 -30.72 16.82 19.36
N GLU A 423 -30.75 17.07 18.06
CA GLU A 423 -32.02 17.02 17.33
C GLU A 423 -31.84 16.06 16.15
N ALA A 424 -32.20 14.81 16.42
CA ALA A 424 -32.27 13.78 15.41
C ALA A 424 -33.35 14.16 14.38
N VAL A 425 -32.95 14.24 13.10
CA VAL A 425 -33.91 14.06 12.01
C VAL A 425 -34.52 12.65 12.19
N PRO A 426 -35.85 12.50 12.24
CA PRO A 426 -36.46 11.23 12.60
C PRO A 426 -36.09 10.15 11.58
N ARG A 427 -35.41 9.10 12.05
CA ARG A 427 -35.21 7.87 11.28
C ARG A 427 -36.57 7.20 11.10
N ILE A 428 -36.94 6.90 9.86
CA ILE A 428 -38.12 6.08 9.57
C ILE A 428 -37.85 4.69 10.15
N GLY A 429 -38.60 4.35 11.21
CA GLY A 429 -38.47 3.10 11.92
C GLY A 429 -38.99 1.91 11.11
N GLY A 430 -38.19 0.86 11.06
CA GLY A 430 -38.56 -0.43 10.50
C GLY A 430 -37.64 -1.52 11.04
N THR A 431 -37.81 -1.90 12.30
CA THR A 431 -37.21 -3.12 12.85
C THR A 431 -38.04 -4.32 12.39
N ALA A 432 -37.57 -5.02 11.36
CA ALA A 432 -38.00 -6.38 11.07
C ALA A 432 -36.87 -7.33 11.49
N ALA A 433 -37.17 -8.25 12.40
CA ALA A 433 -36.31 -9.39 12.66
C ALA A 433 -36.30 -10.28 11.42
N ILE A 434 -35.16 -10.36 10.73
CA ILE A 434 -34.99 -11.21 9.55
C ILE A 434 -34.07 -12.37 9.95
N GLY A 435 -34.60 -13.58 9.80
CA GLY A 435 -33.86 -14.81 10.04
C GLY A 435 -32.63 -14.92 9.13
N ARG A 436 -31.54 -15.42 9.70
CA ARG A 436 -30.25 -15.65 9.05
C ARG A 436 -30.46 -16.59 7.84
N PRO A 437 -30.17 -16.19 6.59
CA PRO A 437 -30.21 -17.12 5.48
C PRO A 437 -29.05 -18.11 5.61
N ALA A 438 -29.31 -19.36 5.24
CA ALA A 438 -28.27 -20.38 5.12
C ALA A 438 -27.18 -19.91 4.14
N ALA A 439 -25.92 -20.23 4.44
CA ALA A 439 -24.78 -19.92 3.60
C ALA A 439 -25.08 -20.34 2.15
N PRO A 440 -25.02 -19.42 1.17
CA PRO A 440 -25.16 -19.82 -0.21
C PRO A 440 -24.02 -20.78 -0.54
N SER A 441 -24.35 -21.94 -1.09
CA SER A 441 -23.40 -22.78 -1.81
C SER A 441 -23.02 -22.03 -3.09
N THR A 442 -22.13 -21.05 -2.97
CA THR A 442 -21.50 -20.43 -4.12
C THR A 442 -20.74 -21.54 -4.83
N PRO A 443 -20.95 -21.78 -6.14
CA PRO A 443 -20.05 -22.66 -6.88
C PRO A 443 -18.64 -22.12 -6.64
N VAL A 444 -17.71 -23.00 -6.22
CA VAL A 444 -16.32 -22.65 -5.97
C VAL A 444 -15.85 -21.83 -7.15
N ALA A 445 -15.68 -20.51 -6.94
CA ALA A 445 -15.18 -19.63 -7.98
C ALA A 445 -13.82 -20.19 -8.40
N ALA A 446 -13.52 -20.14 -9.71
CA ALA A 446 -12.19 -20.52 -10.17
C ALA A 446 -11.16 -19.76 -9.32
N PRO A 447 -10.15 -20.43 -8.76
CA PRO A 447 -9.24 -19.82 -7.81
C PRO A 447 -8.58 -18.60 -8.45
N ARG A 448 -8.66 -17.47 -7.75
CA ARG A 448 -8.15 -16.18 -8.23
C ARG A 448 -6.63 -16.22 -8.43
N TRP A 449 -5.95 -17.01 -7.59
CA TRP A 449 -4.50 -17.16 -7.53
C TRP A 449 -4.08 -18.60 -7.81
N ALA A 450 -2.90 -18.77 -8.40
CA ALA A 450 -2.27 -20.07 -8.51
C ALA A 450 -1.69 -20.44 -7.14
N ASP A 451 -1.93 -21.67 -6.69
CA ASP A 451 -1.31 -22.20 -5.48
C ASP A 451 0.12 -22.66 -5.80
N ILE A 452 1.06 -22.45 -4.88
CA ILE A 452 2.48 -22.80 -5.08
C ILE A 452 2.91 -23.74 -3.96
N GLN A 453 3.25 -24.97 -4.35
CA GLN A 453 3.84 -25.97 -3.46
C GLN A 453 5.35 -26.03 -3.70
N LEU A 454 6.12 -25.38 -2.84
CA LEU A 454 7.58 -25.31 -2.95
C LEU A 454 8.26 -26.37 -2.09
N ARG A 455 9.03 -27.27 -2.71
CA ARG A 455 9.98 -28.15 -2.04
C ARG A 455 11.33 -27.43 -1.92
N ARG A 456 11.73 -27.09 -0.69
CA ARG A 456 12.98 -26.37 -0.41
C ARG A 456 14.19 -27.31 -0.45
N GLU A 457 14.69 -27.55 -1.65
CA GLU A 457 15.89 -28.33 -1.92
C GLU A 457 16.81 -27.56 -2.88
N PRO A 458 18.14 -27.62 -2.72
CA PRO A 458 19.07 -27.08 -3.70
C PRO A 458 18.83 -27.71 -5.07
N ILE A 459 18.82 -26.88 -6.11
CA ILE A 459 18.80 -27.32 -7.50
C ILE A 459 20.18 -27.09 -8.10
N GLU A 460 20.69 -28.08 -8.84
CA GLU A 460 21.94 -27.94 -9.56
C GLU A 460 21.67 -27.33 -10.94
N ILE A 461 22.04 -26.06 -11.11
CA ILE A 461 22.05 -25.37 -12.40
C ILE A 461 23.50 -24.99 -12.69
N ASP A 462 24.09 -25.61 -13.71
CA ASP A 462 25.43 -25.21 -14.15
C ASP A 462 25.37 -23.86 -14.90
N HIS A 463 26.52 -23.16 -14.94
CA HIS A 463 26.60 -21.85 -15.57
C HIS A 463 26.17 -21.84 -17.04
N ARG A 464 26.44 -22.92 -17.79
CA ARG A 464 26.09 -23.00 -19.22
C ARG A 464 24.59 -23.08 -19.44
N SER A 465 23.87 -23.66 -18.49
CA SER A 465 22.44 -23.94 -18.59
C SER A 465 21.55 -22.70 -18.53
N PHE A 466 22.00 -21.65 -17.84
CA PHE A 466 21.24 -20.39 -17.73
C PHE A 466 21.90 -19.22 -18.48
N ASP A 467 23.03 -19.44 -19.19
CA ASP A 467 23.74 -18.39 -19.92
C ASP A 467 22.84 -17.65 -20.92
N GLY A 468 21.93 -18.38 -21.57
CA GLY A 468 20.92 -17.78 -22.45
C GLY A 468 19.96 -16.86 -21.69
N ALA A 469 19.43 -17.31 -20.55
CA ALA A 469 18.58 -16.49 -19.70
C ALA A 469 19.33 -15.25 -19.16
N ARG A 470 20.58 -15.41 -18.73
CA ARG A 470 21.43 -14.29 -18.30
C ARG A 470 21.65 -13.27 -19.43
N SER A 471 21.88 -13.73 -20.66
CA SER A 471 22.08 -12.88 -21.82
C SER A 471 20.82 -12.09 -22.18
N LEU A 472 19.67 -12.77 -22.23
CA LEU A 472 18.37 -12.13 -22.45
C LEU A 472 18.00 -11.17 -21.32
N GLY A 473 18.34 -11.51 -20.07
CA GLY A 473 18.08 -10.67 -18.91
C GLY A 473 18.85 -9.35 -18.95
N ARG A 474 20.13 -9.37 -19.39
CA ARG A 474 20.91 -8.15 -19.65
C ARG A 474 20.29 -7.28 -20.75
N LEU A 475 19.82 -7.88 -21.84
CA LEU A 475 19.12 -7.17 -22.92
C LEU A 475 17.77 -6.61 -22.49
N ALA A 476 17.02 -7.34 -21.66
CA ALA A 476 15.75 -6.88 -21.13
C ALA A 476 15.93 -5.77 -20.09
N GLY A 477 17.07 -5.75 -19.41
CA GLY A 477 17.40 -4.71 -18.45
C GLY A 477 18.11 -3.50 -19.07
N VAL A 478 17.75 -3.03 -20.26
CA VAL A 478 18.15 -1.68 -20.70
C VAL A 478 16.97 -0.69 -20.71
N PHE A 479 15.75 -1.14 -20.44
CA PHE A 479 14.56 -0.27 -20.44
C PHE A 479 14.51 0.64 -19.19
N GLU A 480 14.19 1.92 -19.41
CA GLU A 480 14.38 3.06 -18.48
C GLU A 480 13.47 3.05 -17.24
N HIS A 481 12.64 2.02 -17.07
CA HIS A 481 11.62 1.95 -16.00
C HIS A 481 11.69 0.71 -15.13
N GLN A 482 12.83 0.03 -15.09
CA GLN A 482 13.02 -1.03 -14.11
C GLN A 482 13.06 -0.45 -12.69
N THR A 483 12.04 -0.73 -11.88
CA THR A 483 12.22 -0.77 -10.42
C THR A 483 13.27 -1.84 -10.10
N ASP A 484 13.90 -1.77 -8.93
CA ASP A 484 15.03 -2.63 -8.50
C ASP A 484 14.77 -4.16 -8.49
N SER A 485 13.67 -4.65 -9.07
CA SER A 485 13.33 -6.07 -9.30
C SER A 485 12.40 -6.29 -10.52
N ALA A 486 12.43 -5.42 -11.53
CA ALA A 486 11.41 -5.36 -12.58
C ALA A 486 11.57 -6.41 -13.69
N GLY A 487 11.03 -7.59 -13.44
CA GLY A 487 10.81 -8.62 -14.43
C GLY A 487 11.21 -10.01 -13.94
N ASN A 488 10.79 -11.02 -14.67
CA ASN A 488 11.23 -12.39 -14.45
C ASN A 488 11.53 -13.05 -15.78
N ILE A 489 12.39 -14.05 -15.71
CA ILE A 489 12.78 -14.82 -16.87
C ILE A 489 12.69 -16.30 -16.56
N SER A 490 12.27 -17.08 -17.55
CA SER A 490 12.39 -18.53 -17.50
C SER A 490 13.10 -19.08 -18.71
N PHE A 491 13.75 -20.23 -18.52
CA PHE A 491 14.32 -21.04 -19.58
C PHE A 491 13.94 -22.52 -19.41
N GLN A 492 14.07 -23.29 -20.49
CA GLN A 492 13.91 -24.74 -20.46
C GLN A 492 15.26 -25.46 -20.49
N ARG A 493 15.35 -26.56 -19.72
CA ARG A 493 16.46 -27.51 -19.77
C ARG A 493 15.95 -28.90 -19.42
N ASP A 494 16.33 -29.92 -20.19
CA ASP A 494 16.08 -31.34 -19.88
C ASP A 494 14.60 -31.66 -19.55
N GLY A 495 13.66 -30.95 -20.18
CA GLY A 495 12.22 -31.12 -19.93
C GLY A 495 11.71 -30.45 -18.65
N SER A 496 12.54 -29.68 -17.95
CA SER A 496 12.19 -28.83 -16.82
C SER A 496 12.16 -27.35 -17.19
N THR A 497 11.36 -26.58 -16.47
CA THR A 497 11.33 -25.10 -16.59
C THR A 497 11.95 -24.49 -15.36
N PHE A 498 12.89 -23.58 -15.56
CA PHE A 498 13.53 -22.83 -14.49
C PHE A 498 13.09 -21.39 -14.62
N VAL A 499 12.49 -20.83 -13.57
CA VAL A 499 12.04 -19.44 -13.52
C VAL A 499 12.76 -18.71 -12.40
N THR A 500 13.00 -17.42 -12.59
CA THR A 500 13.59 -16.60 -11.54
C THR A 500 12.72 -16.56 -10.28
N ALA A 501 13.38 -16.65 -9.13
CA ALA A 501 12.81 -16.43 -7.81
C ALA A 501 12.37 -14.96 -7.65
N THR A 502 11.42 -14.74 -6.75
CA THR A 502 11.03 -13.40 -6.30
C THR A 502 12.27 -12.68 -5.73
N GLY A 503 12.50 -11.44 -6.19
CA GLY A 503 13.64 -10.63 -5.77
C GLY A 503 14.88 -10.75 -6.65
N ALA A 504 14.92 -11.70 -7.59
CA ALA A 504 16.02 -11.83 -8.54
C ALA A 504 16.12 -10.57 -9.45
N TYR A 505 17.35 -10.10 -9.68
CA TYR A 505 17.59 -8.97 -10.56
C TYR A 505 17.88 -9.45 -11.98
N ILE A 506 16.96 -9.20 -12.91
CA ILE A 506 17.04 -9.76 -14.28
C ILE A 506 18.33 -9.37 -15.03
N ARG A 507 19.01 -8.28 -14.65
CA ARG A 507 20.30 -7.86 -15.24
C ARG A 507 21.50 -8.65 -14.70
N ASP A 508 21.39 -9.19 -13.50
CA ASP A 508 22.47 -9.84 -12.78
C ASP A 508 21.98 -11.15 -12.15
N LEU A 509 21.80 -12.15 -13.03
CA LEU A 509 21.31 -13.46 -12.65
C LEU A 509 22.47 -14.40 -12.32
N GLY A 510 22.38 -15.05 -11.17
CA GLY A 510 23.19 -16.18 -10.75
C GLY A 510 22.39 -17.50 -10.67
N PRO A 511 23.07 -18.63 -10.44
CA PRO A 511 22.42 -19.94 -10.34
C PRO A 511 21.37 -20.03 -9.21
N ALA A 512 21.60 -19.32 -8.10
CA ALA A 512 20.72 -19.33 -6.93
C ALA A 512 19.41 -18.55 -7.14
N ASP A 513 19.32 -17.77 -8.22
CA ASP A 513 18.15 -16.94 -8.53
C ASP A 513 17.02 -17.71 -9.20
N PHE A 514 17.17 -19.03 -9.42
CA PHE A 514 16.18 -19.83 -10.14
C PHE A 514 15.48 -20.83 -9.22
N VAL A 515 14.25 -21.15 -9.60
CA VAL A 515 13.43 -22.20 -9.04
C VAL A 515 12.92 -23.07 -10.18
N GLU A 516 12.95 -24.39 -10.00
CA GLU A 516 12.44 -25.36 -10.97
C GLU A 516 10.92 -25.51 -10.81
N LEU A 517 10.20 -25.53 -11.94
CA LEU A 517 8.77 -25.82 -12.02
C LEU A 517 8.59 -27.27 -12.43
N GLU A 518 8.32 -28.16 -11.46
CA GLU A 518 8.29 -29.61 -11.65
C GLU A 518 7.01 -30.08 -12.36
N ALA A 519 5.84 -29.62 -11.88
CA ALA A 519 4.55 -30.10 -12.39
C ALA A 519 3.40 -29.14 -12.07
N ARG A 520 2.27 -29.30 -12.76
CA ARG A 520 1.01 -28.60 -12.48
C ARG A 520 -0.14 -29.59 -12.24
N THR A 521 -1.02 -29.29 -11.29
CA THR A 521 -2.30 -29.99 -11.09
C THR A 521 -3.39 -28.95 -10.88
N GLY A 522 -4.27 -28.76 -11.87
CA GLY A 522 -5.22 -27.63 -11.85
C GLY A 522 -4.48 -26.28 -11.85
N THR A 523 -4.78 -25.43 -10.87
CA THR A 523 -4.09 -24.14 -10.66
C THR A 523 -2.94 -24.22 -9.65
N THR A 524 -2.62 -25.42 -9.15
CA THR A 524 -1.48 -25.63 -8.24
C THR A 524 -0.22 -25.95 -9.03
N LEU A 525 0.86 -25.23 -8.73
CA LEU A 525 2.19 -25.40 -9.31
C LEU A 525 3.14 -26.00 -8.27
N ARG A 526 3.75 -27.15 -8.59
CA ARG A 526 4.80 -27.77 -7.79
C ARG A 526 6.16 -27.26 -8.23
N CYS A 527 6.93 -26.73 -7.28
CA CYS A 527 8.21 -26.07 -7.51
C CYS A 527 9.30 -26.68 -6.62
N ARG A 528 10.55 -26.60 -7.06
CA ARG A 528 11.73 -27.03 -6.29
C ARG A 528 12.85 -25.99 -6.36
N GLY A 529 13.38 -25.59 -5.22
CA GLY A 529 14.49 -24.63 -5.12
C GLY A 529 14.60 -23.99 -3.75
N THR A 530 15.69 -23.25 -3.51
CA THR A 530 15.91 -22.52 -2.25
C THR A 530 15.20 -21.16 -2.22
N GLY A 531 15.04 -20.52 -3.38
CA GLY A 531 14.31 -19.27 -3.57
C GLY A 531 12.79 -19.45 -3.62
N THR A 532 12.05 -18.40 -3.30
CA THR A 532 10.59 -18.36 -3.49
C THR A 532 10.30 -18.11 -4.98
N PRO A 533 9.51 -18.94 -5.69
CA PRO A 533 9.17 -18.68 -7.09
C PRO A 533 8.55 -17.30 -7.30
N SER A 534 8.71 -16.71 -8.49
CA SER A 534 7.97 -15.50 -8.88
C SER A 534 6.46 -15.72 -8.72
N ALA A 535 5.72 -14.68 -8.32
CA ALA A 535 4.24 -14.70 -8.32
C ALA A 535 3.64 -14.98 -9.71
N GLU A 536 4.44 -14.82 -10.78
CA GLU A 536 4.04 -15.07 -12.16
C GLU A 536 4.55 -16.42 -12.70
N SER A 537 5.13 -17.28 -11.86
CA SER A 537 5.64 -18.61 -12.26
C SER A 537 4.59 -19.45 -12.99
N TYR A 538 3.32 -19.29 -12.63
CA TYR A 538 2.21 -19.95 -13.31
C TYR A 538 2.06 -19.50 -14.78
N MET A 539 2.27 -18.21 -15.07
CA MET A 539 2.32 -17.70 -16.44
C MET A 539 3.47 -18.34 -17.22
N HIS A 540 4.68 -18.39 -16.66
CA HIS A 540 5.84 -19.02 -17.32
C HIS A 540 5.60 -20.50 -17.64
N TYR A 541 5.00 -21.25 -16.70
CA TYR A 541 4.63 -22.64 -16.93
C TYR A 541 3.61 -22.79 -18.06
N LEU A 542 2.56 -21.94 -18.06
CA LEU A 542 1.56 -21.97 -19.13
C LEU A 542 2.18 -21.63 -20.49
N MET A 543 3.08 -20.65 -20.57
CA MET A 543 3.76 -20.29 -21.81
C MET A 543 4.52 -21.48 -22.41
N ARG A 544 5.26 -22.23 -21.58
CA ARG A 544 5.86 -23.51 -22.01
C ARG A 544 4.82 -24.47 -22.58
N THR A 545 3.78 -24.78 -21.82
CA THR A 545 2.82 -25.81 -22.24
C THR A 545 1.91 -25.37 -23.40
N THR A 546 1.80 -24.07 -23.66
CA THR A 546 0.88 -23.51 -24.67
C THR A 546 1.57 -23.26 -26.00
N VAL A 547 2.80 -22.77 -25.98
CA VAL A 547 3.54 -22.35 -27.19
C VAL A 547 4.95 -22.93 -27.30
N ASP A 548 5.29 -23.88 -26.42
CA ASP A 548 6.62 -24.51 -26.35
C ASP A 548 7.76 -23.50 -26.20
N ALA A 549 7.53 -22.45 -25.40
CA ALA A 549 8.51 -21.39 -25.18
C ALA A 549 9.79 -21.92 -24.50
N ALA A 550 10.93 -21.85 -25.21
CA ALA A 550 12.24 -22.15 -24.64
C ALA A 550 12.69 -21.07 -23.67
N PHE A 551 12.38 -19.81 -23.98
CA PHE A 551 12.60 -18.66 -23.11
C PHE A 551 11.33 -17.83 -22.98
N VAL A 552 11.08 -17.29 -21.78
CA VAL A 552 10.03 -16.30 -21.54
C VAL A 552 10.66 -15.17 -20.73
N VAL A 553 10.57 -13.96 -21.24
CA VAL A 553 11.06 -12.73 -20.62
C VAL A 553 9.85 -11.86 -20.34
N HIS A 554 9.57 -11.58 -19.08
CA HIS A 554 8.57 -10.61 -18.71
C HIS A 554 9.24 -9.41 -18.07
N ASN A 555 8.92 -8.23 -18.60
CA ASN A 555 9.50 -6.95 -18.21
C ASN A 555 8.39 -5.99 -17.82
N HIS A 556 8.50 -5.31 -16.67
CA HIS A 556 7.48 -4.36 -16.21
C HIS A 556 7.57 -2.97 -16.87
N TYR A 557 8.26 -2.86 -18.00
CA TYR A 557 8.28 -1.64 -18.80
C TYR A 557 6.88 -1.37 -19.37
N ILE A 558 6.39 -0.16 -19.14
CA ILE A 558 5.07 0.31 -19.56
C ILE A 558 5.31 1.32 -20.69
N PRO A 559 5.25 0.88 -21.97
CA PRO A 559 5.37 1.79 -23.10
C PRO A 559 4.15 2.71 -23.19
N ASP A 560 4.35 3.93 -23.69
CA ASP A 560 3.27 4.83 -24.10
C ASP A 560 2.66 4.46 -25.46
N ASP A 561 1.57 5.12 -25.84
CA ASP A 561 0.86 4.83 -27.09
C ASP A 561 1.72 5.13 -28.34
N GLN A 562 2.65 6.09 -28.27
CA GLN A 562 3.55 6.42 -29.38
C GLN A 562 4.62 5.34 -29.55
N GLU A 563 5.18 4.84 -28.45
CA GLU A 563 6.13 3.73 -28.44
C GLU A 563 5.48 2.45 -28.96
N LEU A 564 4.29 2.09 -28.45
CA LEU A 564 3.53 0.92 -28.89
C LEU A 564 3.26 0.90 -30.40
N SER A 565 3.11 2.07 -31.03
CA SER A 565 2.87 2.17 -32.47
C SER A 565 4.09 1.78 -33.34
N ARG A 566 5.28 1.63 -32.75
CA ARG A 566 6.55 1.41 -33.46
C ARG A 566 6.95 -0.06 -33.62
N PHE A 567 6.27 -0.97 -32.94
CA PHE A 567 6.57 -2.39 -32.99
C PHE A 567 5.29 -3.22 -32.98
N ASP A 568 5.31 -4.37 -33.64
CA ASP A 568 4.16 -5.28 -33.70
C ASP A 568 3.99 -5.98 -32.36
N VAL A 569 3.03 -5.50 -31.56
CA VAL A 569 2.76 -5.98 -30.21
C VAL A 569 1.27 -6.24 -30.03
N LEU A 570 0.95 -7.41 -29.48
CA LEU A 570 -0.41 -7.73 -29.12
C LEU A 570 -0.75 -7.12 -27.77
N VAL A 571 -1.65 -6.13 -27.78
CA VAL A 571 -2.08 -5.45 -26.56
C VAL A 571 -3.28 -6.19 -25.94
N ILE A 572 -3.16 -6.60 -24.68
CA ILE A 572 -4.26 -7.18 -23.91
C ILE A 572 -4.71 -6.25 -22.78
N PRO A 573 -6.00 -6.32 -22.35
CA PRO A 573 -6.52 -5.48 -21.26
C PRO A 573 -5.75 -5.69 -19.95
N PRO A 574 -5.82 -4.73 -19.01
CA PRO A 574 -5.21 -4.88 -17.70
C PRO A 574 -5.71 -6.15 -16.99
N LYS A 575 -4.79 -6.84 -16.33
CA LYS A 575 -5.06 -8.02 -15.50
C LYS A 575 -4.42 -7.85 -14.15
N GLU A 576 -4.98 -8.54 -13.16
CA GLU A 576 -4.45 -8.49 -11.80
C GLU A 576 -3.12 -9.22 -11.71
N TYR A 577 -2.11 -8.56 -11.13
CA TYR A 577 -0.74 -9.05 -11.03
C TYR A 577 -0.68 -10.41 -10.34
N GLY A 578 -0.08 -11.42 -10.97
CA GLY A 578 0.09 -12.79 -10.43
C GLY A 578 -1.16 -13.69 -10.47
N SER A 579 -2.29 -13.20 -10.98
CA SER A 579 -3.55 -13.95 -11.00
C SER A 579 -3.55 -15.09 -12.03
N VAL A 580 -4.40 -16.10 -11.82
CA VAL A 580 -4.64 -17.16 -12.82
C VAL A 580 -5.13 -16.56 -14.14
N GLN A 581 -5.99 -15.54 -14.05
CA GLN A 581 -6.55 -14.88 -15.22
C GLN A 581 -5.49 -14.13 -16.05
N LEU A 582 -4.49 -13.51 -15.41
CA LEU A 582 -3.33 -12.93 -16.09
C LEU A 582 -2.60 -14.00 -16.89
N ALA A 583 -2.21 -15.08 -16.22
CA ALA A 583 -1.45 -16.18 -16.82
C ALA A 583 -2.17 -16.81 -18.02
N GLU A 584 -3.46 -17.10 -17.89
CA GLU A 584 -4.27 -17.67 -18.97
C GLU A 584 -4.43 -16.70 -20.16
N SER A 585 -4.63 -15.41 -19.87
CA SER A 585 -4.77 -14.38 -20.91
C SER A 585 -3.48 -14.20 -21.70
N VAL A 586 -2.33 -14.21 -21.02
CA VAL A 586 -1.00 -14.13 -21.66
C VAL A 586 -0.72 -15.38 -22.48
N ALA A 587 -0.99 -16.58 -21.95
CA ALA A 587 -0.78 -17.83 -22.68
C ALA A 587 -1.65 -17.94 -23.96
N GLU A 588 -2.91 -17.48 -23.90
CA GLU A 588 -3.77 -17.44 -25.09
C GLU A 588 -3.30 -16.38 -26.10
N ALA A 589 -2.84 -15.22 -25.62
CA ALA A 589 -2.24 -14.19 -26.47
C ALA A 589 -0.94 -14.67 -27.15
N ALA A 590 -0.16 -15.50 -26.47
CA ALA A 590 1.10 -16.06 -26.98
C ALA A 590 0.93 -16.93 -28.23
N ARG A 591 -0.25 -17.52 -28.43
CA ARG A 591 -0.59 -18.26 -29.67
C ARG A 591 -0.62 -17.36 -30.91
N LYS A 592 -0.80 -16.05 -30.72
CA LYS A 592 -0.99 -15.07 -31.79
C LYS A 592 0.20 -14.14 -31.96
N SER A 593 0.97 -13.90 -30.89
CA SER A 593 2.13 -13.02 -30.93
C SER A 593 3.23 -13.49 -30.00
N ARG A 594 4.48 -13.16 -30.38
CA ARG A 594 5.68 -13.37 -29.55
C ARG A 594 5.97 -12.20 -28.63
N LEU A 595 5.37 -11.05 -28.90
CA LEU A 595 5.47 -9.84 -28.08
C LEU A 595 4.06 -9.40 -27.66
N ILE A 596 3.83 -9.40 -26.35
CA ILE A 596 2.54 -9.10 -25.74
C ILE A 596 2.73 -7.93 -24.79
N TYR A 597 1.86 -6.93 -24.88
CA TYR A 597 1.77 -5.87 -23.89
C TYR A 597 0.52 -6.06 -23.04
N VAL A 598 0.72 -6.32 -21.75
CA VAL A 598 -0.36 -6.32 -20.77
C VAL A 598 -0.50 -4.89 -20.26
N ARG A 599 -1.60 -4.22 -20.63
CA ARG A 599 -1.81 -2.79 -20.30
C ARG A 599 -1.62 -2.53 -18.81
N ARG A 600 -0.78 -1.54 -18.48
CA ARG A 600 -0.42 -1.12 -17.11
C ARG A 600 0.34 -2.16 -16.27
N HIS A 601 0.84 -3.22 -16.89
CA HIS A 601 1.53 -4.31 -16.20
C HIS A 601 2.94 -4.52 -16.77
N GLY A 602 3.07 -4.75 -18.08
CA GLY A 602 4.39 -4.97 -18.68
C GLY A 602 4.39 -5.66 -20.04
N LEU A 603 5.57 -5.81 -20.62
CA LEU A 603 5.85 -6.56 -21.85
C LEU A 603 6.21 -8.01 -21.52
N VAL A 604 5.48 -8.96 -22.10
CA VAL A 604 5.82 -10.39 -22.08
C VAL A 604 6.32 -10.79 -23.46
N LEU A 605 7.50 -11.38 -23.50
CA LEU A 605 8.15 -11.89 -24.69
C LEU A 605 8.45 -13.37 -24.51
N TRP A 606 8.32 -14.15 -25.58
CA TRP A 606 8.74 -15.54 -25.59
C TRP A 606 9.45 -15.89 -26.89
N SER A 607 10.34 -16.88 -26.84
CA SER A 607 11.06 -17.37 -28.00
C SER A 607 11.32 -18.89 -27.93
N ALA A 608 11.50 -19.51 -29.09
CA ALA A 608 11.87 -20.93 -29.21
C ALA A 608 13.40 -21.13 -29.16
N SER A 609 14.19 -20.08 -29.37
CA SER A 609 15.64 -20.11 -29.22
C SER A 609 16.21 -18.82 -28.59
N LEU A 610 17.48 -18.88 -28.21
CA LEU A 610 18.21 -17.72 -27.66
C LEU A 610 18.42 -16.64 -28.72
N GLU A 611 18.76 -17.02 -29.95
CA GLU A 611 18.99 -16.11 -31.08
C GLU A 611 17.73 -15.30 -31.35
N GLU A 612 16.59 -15.98 -31.41
CA GLU A 612 15.29 -15.36 -31.65
C GLU A 612 14.91 -14.38 -30.52
N GLY A 613 15.08 -14.79 -29.26
CA GLY A 613 14.82 -13.92 -28.12
C GLY A 613 15.72 -12.69 -28.10
N SER A 614 16.99 -12.87 -28.48
CA SER A 614 17.98 -11.79 -28.56
C SER A 614 17.64 -10.79 -29.66
N GLU A 615 17.21 -11.28 -30.83
CA GLU A 615 16.79 -10.44 -31.96
C GLU A 615 15.54 -9.62 -31.64
N LEU A 616 14.54 -10.24 -31.01
CA LEU A 616 13.31 -9.56 -30.59
C LEU A 616 13.60 -8.45 -29.56
N LEU A 617 14.39 -8.75 -28.52
CA LEU A 617 14.77 -7.75 -27.51
C LEU A 617 15.64 -6.63 -28.09
N ALA A 618 16.58 -6.96 -29.00
CA ALA A 618 17.39 -5.95 -29.67
C ALA A 618 16.56 -5.02 -30.58
N THR A 619 15.56 -5.57 -31.27
CA THR A 619 14.62 -4.81 -32.10
C THR A 619 13.77 -3.87 -31.24
N LEU A 620 13.24 -4.39 -30.13
CA LEU A 620 12.48 -3.61 -29.15
C LEU A 620 13.34 -2.48 -28.55
N ALA A 621 14.56 -2.77 -28.13
CA ALA A 621 15.49 -1.77 -27.59
C ALA A 621 15.80 -0.67 -28.61
N LYS A 622 16.01 -1.01 -29.88
CA LYS A 622 16.21 -0.01 -30.95
C LYS A 622 14.97 0.87 -31.15
N ALA A 623 13.78 0.28 -31.18
CA ALA A 623 12.52 1.02 -31.37
C ALA A 623 12.24 2.00 -30.21
N LEU A 624 12.65 1.63 -29.00
CA LEU A 624 12.49 2.41 -27.78
C LEU A 624 13.63 3.42 -27.54
N HIS A 625 14.86 3.19 -28.03
CA HIS A 625 15.98 4.14 -27.90
C HIS A 625 16.01 5.25 -28.96
N ALA A 626 15.25 5.12 -30.06
CA ALA A 626 15.14 6.16 -31.08
C ALA A 626 14.61 7.51 -30.55
N THR A 627 14.11 7.55 -29.30
CA THR A 627 13.61 8.72 -28.56
C THR A 627 14.63 9.35 -27.60
N ALA A 628 15.76 8.72 -27.29
CA ALA A 628 16.74 9.32 -26.36
C ALA A 628 17.59 10.43 -27.01
N ASN A 629 17.59 10.53 -28.35
CA ASN A 629 18.38 11.48 -29.14
C ASN A 629 17.55 12.35 -30.10
N ALA A 630 16.22 12.43 -29.92
CA ALA A 630 15.30 13.30 -30.65
C ALA A 630 14.49 14.11 -29.65
#